data_AF-Q2RQI1-F1
#
_entry.id   AF-Q2RQI1-F1
#
_cell.length_a   1.000
_cell.length_b   1.000
_cell.length_c   1.000
_cell.angle_alpha   90.00
_cell.angle_beta   90.00
_cell.angle_gamma   90.00
#
_symmetry.space_group_name_H-M   'P 1'
#
loop_
_entity.id
_entity.type
_entity.pdbx_description
1 polymer ?
#
loop_
_entity_poly.entity_id
_entity_poly.type
_entity_poly.pdbx_seq_one_letter_code
_entity_poly.pdbx_strand_id
1 'polypeptide(L)'
;MVNGYEDIVKFNKDNLDAAVTAGSTFAKGVEELSREYFGFAAKSFDSVLEAGKALASVKSPAEAAALQTKLIRDNWEAALVQSRKVSEMSTVLLKGAFEPVTTRAKAALNTVAKAA
;
A
#
# COMPACT_ATOMS: atom_id res chain seq x y z
N MET A 1 -31.26 -27.18 -16.96
CA MET A 1 -32.06 -25.94 -17.10
C MET A 1 -31.49 -24.95 -16.11
N VAL A 2 -30.92 -23.85 -16.59
CA VAL A 2 -30.60 -22.68 -15.75
C VAL A 2 -31.95 -22.19 -15.22
N ASN A 3 -32.16 -22.22 -13.91
CA ASN A 3 -33.38 -21.70 -13.30
C ASN A 3 -33.27 -20.17 -13.34
N GLY A 4 -33.70 -19.58 -14.45
CA GLY A 4 -33.33 -18.24 -14.89
C GLY A 4 -33.59 -17.10 -13.92
N TYR A 5 -34.39 -17.28 -12.87
CA TYR A 5 -34.60 -16.25 -11.86
C TYR A 5 -33.57 -16.30 -10.72
N GLU A 6 -33.31 -17.47 -10.14
CA GLU A 6 -32.38 -17.63 -9.01
C GLU A 6 -30.93 -17.32 -9.42
N ASP A 7 -30.54 -17.72 -10.63
CA ASP A 7 -29.19 -17.45 -11.16
C ASP A 7 -28.97 -15.95 -11.46
N ILE A 8 -30.01 -15.24 -11.90
CA ILE A 8 -29.96 -13.78 -12.09
C ILE A 8 -29.88 -13.05 -10.75
N VAL A 9 -30.68 -13.46 -9.76
CA VAL A 9 -30.63 -12.87 -8.42
C VAL A 9 -29.26 -13.09 -7.79
N LYS A 10 -28.69 -14.30 -7.91
CA LYS A 10 -27.35 -14.62 -7.43
C LYS A 10 -26.26 -13.82 -8.13
N PHE A 11 -26.32 -13.68 -9.46
CA PHE A 11 -25.37 -12.87 -10.23
C PHE A 11 -25.36 -11.40 -9.78
N ASN A 12 -26.55 -10.82 -9.54
CA ASN A 12 -26.67 -9.45 -9.05
C ASN A 12 -26.14 -9.31 -7.63
N LYS A 13 -26.42 -10.28 -6.74
CA LYS A 13 -25.86 -10.31 -5.39
C LYS A 13 -24.33 -10.37 -5.42
N ASP A 14 -23.75 -11.26 -6.23
CA ASP A 14 -22.30 -11.40 -6.36
C ASP A 14 -21.62 -10.11 -6.87
N ASN A 15 -22.30 -9.32 -7.71
CA ASN A 15 -21.81 -8.00 -8.13
C ASN A 15 -21.78 -6.99 -6.96
N LEU A 16 -22.83 -6.97 -6.13
CA LEU A 16 -22.90 -6.10 -4.95
C LEU A 16 -21.82 -6.49 -3.93
N ASP A 17 -21.68 -7.79 -3.65
CA ASP A 17 -20.66 -8.31 -2.74
C ASP A 17 -19.24 -7.98 -3.25
N ALA A 18 -19.01 -8.05 -4.57
CA ALA A 18 -17.75 -7.63 -5.18
C ALA A 18 -17.48 -6.12 -5.02
N ALA A 19 -18.50 -5.27 -5.16
CA ALA A 19 -18.35 -3.82 -4.96
C ALA A 19 -18.05 -3.48 -3.50
N VAL A 20 -18.75 -4.12 -2.54
CA VAL A 20 -18.48 -3.97 -1.10
C VAL A 20 -17.07 -4.42 -0.76
N THR A 21 -16.63 -5.56 -1.30
CA THR A 21 -15.27 -6.08 -1.10
C THR A 21 -14.22 -5.11 -1.63
N ALA A 22 -14.39 -4.62 -2.86
CA ALA A 22 -13.49 -3.63 -3.46
C ALA A 22 -13.41 -2.35 -2.63
N GLY A 23 -14.55 -1.82 -2.17
CA GLY A 23 -14.63 -0.64 -1.31
C GLY A 23 -13.94 -0.83 0.04
N SER A 24 -14.17 -1.98 0.69
CA SER A 24 -13.49 -2.34 1.95
C SER A 24 -11.98 -2.46 1.76
N THR A 25 -11.52 -3.11 0.70
CA THR A 25 -10.08 -3.25 0.41
C THR A 25 -9.45 -1.90 0.15
N PHE A 26 -10.13 -1.01 -0.59
CA PHE A 26 -9.66 0.34 -0.82
C PHE A 26 -9.52 1.12 0.49
N ALA A 27 -10.56 1.11 1.34
CA ALA A 27 -10.55 1.81 2.62
C ALA A 27 -9.40 1.32 3.53
N LYS A 28 -9.17 0.01 3.61
CA LYS A 28 -8.05 -0.57 4.36
C LYS A 28 -6.68 -0.13 3.82
N GLY A 29 -6.50 -0.12 2.50
CA GLY A 29 -5.23 0.32 1.92
C GLY A 29 -4.96 1.81 2.17
N VAL A 30 -5.99 2.66 2.16
CA VAL A 30 -5.85 4.08 2.56
C VAL A 30 -5.49 4.21 4.05
N GLU A 31 -6.10 3.41 4.93
CA GLU A 31 -5.74 3.37 6.35
C GLU A 31 -4.28 2.97 6.55
N GLU A 32 -3.82 1.90 5.89
CA GLU A 32 -2.43 1.44 5.97
C GLU A 32 -1.45 2.49 5.45
N LEU A 33 -1.74 3.13 4.31
CA LEU A 33 -0.93 4.24 3.78
C LEU A 33 -0.82 5.39 4.77
N SER A 34 -1.94 5.76 5.40
CA SER A 34 -1.97 6.81 6.42
C SER A 34 -1.14 6.43 7.64
N ARG A 35 -1.26 5.19 8.11
CA ARG A 35 -0.47 4.67 9.24
C ARG A 35 1.02 4.67 8.93
N GLU A 36 1.42 4.27 7.73
CA GLU A 36 2.82 4.31 7.32
C GLU A 36 3.36 5.73 7.27
N TYR A 37 2.57 6.67 6.76
CA TYR A 37 2.95 8.08 6.72
C TYR A 37 3.22 8.64 8.12
N PHE A 38 2.32 8.41 9.08
CA PHE A 38 2.52 8.82 10.48
C PHE A 38 3.71 8.10 11.13
N GLY A 39 3.87 6.80 10.86
CA GLY A 39 5.01 6.03 11.36
C GLY A 39 6.36 6.53 10.82
N PHE A 40 6.41 6.93 9.56
CA PHE A 40 7.59 7.56 8.96
C PHE A 40 7.88 8.92 9.59
N ALA A 41 6.86 9.78 9.74
CA ALA A 41 7.02 11.10 10.35
C ALA A 41 7.60 11.01 11.77
N ALA A 42 7.09 10.09 12.60
CA ALA A 42 7.63 9.84 13.94
C ALA A 42 9.11 9.42 13.90
N LYS A 43 9.47 8.47 13.02
CA LYS A 43 10.86 8.04 12.83
C LYS A 43 11.77 9.17 12.35
N SER A 44 11.28 10.05 11.48
CA SER A 44 12.04 11.21 11.02
C SER A 44 12.34 12.16 12.17
N PHE A 45 11.40 12.38 13.09
CA PHE A 45 11.65 13.17 14.30
C PHE A 45 12.74 12.55 15.19
N ASP A 46 12.66 11.24 15.44
CA ASP A 46 13.69 10.54 16.22
C ASP A 46 15.08 10.65 15.55
N SER A 47 15.16 10.48 14.24
CA SER A 47 16.41 10.62 13.48
C SER A 47 17.02 12.03 13.60
N VAL A 48 16.21 13.09 13.63
CA VAL A 48 16.69 14.47 13.83
C VAL A 48 17.27 14.65 15.23
N LEU A 49 16.60 14.12 16.25
CA LEU A 49 17.09 14.18 17.63
C LEU A 49 18.43 13.44 17.78
N GLU A 50 18.54 12.25 17.19
CA GLU A 50 19.77 11.47 17.20
C GLU A 50 20.91 12.15 16.42
N ALA A 51 20.61 12.74 15.25
CA ALA A 51 21.60 13.52 14.51
C ALA A 51 22.10 14.73 15.30
N GLY A 52 21.21 15.42 16.02
CA GLY A 52 21.56 16.54 16.90
C GLY A 52 22.49 16.13 18.04
N LYS A 53 22.18 15.00 18.72
CA LYS A 53 23.05 14.44 19.77
C LYS A 53 24.42 14.04 19.21
N ALA A 54 24.43 13.38 18.05
CA ALA A 54 25.66 12.97 17.39
C ALA A 54 26.54 14.17 17.04
N LEU A 55 25.95 15.23 16.48
CA LEU A 55 26.64 16.48 16.17
C LEU A 55 27.19 17.17 17.42
N ALA A 56 26.46 17.17 18.53
CA ALA A 56 26.94 17.75 19.80
C ALA A 56 28.11 16.96 20.42
N SER A 57 28.31 15.70 20.01
CA SER A 57 29.32 14.80 20.57
C SER A 57 30.66 14.79 19.83
N VAL A 58 30.74 15.37 18.62
CA VAL A 58 31.98 15.40 17.82
C VAL A 58 33.01 16.35 18.43
N LYS A 59 34.27 15.93 18.45
CA LYS A 59 35.39 16.65 19.07
C LYS A 59 36.42 17.17 18.07
N SER A 60 36.29 16.79 16.79
CA SER A 60 37.20 17.20 15.73
C SER A 60 36.50 17.41 14.39
N PRO A 61 37.08 18.20 13.46
CA PRO A 61 36.55 18.34 12.10
C PRO A 61 36.48 17.02 11.32
N ALA A 62 37.41 16.09 11.57
CA ALA A 62 37.42 14.78 10.93
C ALA A 62 36.22 13.92 11.37
N GLU A 63 35.88 13.94 12.67
CA GLU A 63 34.69 13.28 13.21
C GLU A 63 33.40 13.89 12.65
N ALA A 64 33.35 15.22 12.51
CA ALA A 64 32.20 15.91 11.89
C ALA A 64 32.00 15.50 10.42
N ALA A 65 33.07 15.42 9.63
CA ALA A 65 33.00 14.97 8.24
C ALA A 65 32.55 13.50 8.09
N ALA A 66 33.05 12.63 8.96
CA ALA A 66 32.61 11.23 9.02
C ALA A 66 31.12 11.13 9.39
N LEU A 67 30.67 11.91 10.37
CA LEU A 67 29.26 11.95 10.77
C LEU A 67 28.35 12.46 9.64
N GLN A 68 28.74 13.52 8.93
CA GLN A 68 27.96 14.01 7.77
C GLN A 68 27.82 12.94 6.69
N THR A 69 28.90 12.22 6.38
CA THR A 69 28.87 11.14 5.38
C THR A 69 27.96 10.00 5.82
N LYS A 70 27.99 9.64 7.11
CA LYS A 70 27.07 8.65 7.70
C LYS A 70 25.62 9.11 7.58
N LEU A 71 25.30 10.34 7.99
CA LEU A 71 23.93 10.88 7.92
C LEU A 71 23.39 10.91 6.49
N ILE A 72 24.23 11.28 5.50
CA ILE A 72 23.84 11.26 4.09
C ILE A 72 23.51 9.83 3.64
N ARG A 73 24.37 8.85 3.98
CA ARG A 73 24.15 7.44 3.64
C ARG A 73 22.87 6.91 4.28
N ASP A 74 22.71 7.12 5.58
CA ASP A 74 21.55 6.64 6.35
C ASP A 74 20.24 7.23 5.78
N ASN A 75 20.24 8.53 5.45
CA ASN A 75 19.09 9.18 4.83
C ASN A 75 18.77 8.62 3.43
N TRP A 76 19.79 8.32 2.63
CA TRP A 76 19.62 7.71 1.32
C TRP A 76 19.03 6.30 1.41
N GLU A 77 19.53 5.47 2.32
CA GLU A 77 19.01 4.14 2.59
C GLU A 77 17.55 4.19 3.08
N ALA A 78 17.24 5.11 4.00
CA ALA A 78 15.88 5.32 4.49
C ALA A 78 14.92 5.73 3.36
N ALA A 79 15.35 6.63 2.46
CA ALA A 79 14.56 7.05 1.31
C ALA A 79 14.28 5.91 0.34
N LEU A 80 15.28 5.07 0.05
CA LEU A 80 15.11 3.89 -0.80
C LEU A 80 14.12 2.88 -0.20
N VAL A 81 14.23 2.63 1.11
CA VAL A 81 13.31 1.71 1.82
C VAL A 81 11.88 2.24 1.76
N GLN A 82 11.67 3.52 2.05
CA GLN A 82 10.33 4.11 2.00
C GLN A 82 9.74 4.14 0.59
N SER A 83 10.54 4.48 -0.42
CA SER A 83 10.09 4.46 -1.81
C SER A 83 9.60 3.07 -2.23
N ARG A 84 10.35 2.01 -1.90
CA ARG A 84 9.94 0.62 -2.16
C ARG A 84 8.64 0.28 -1.46
N LYS A 85 8.50 0.66 -0.19
CA LYS A 85 7.33 0.37 0.62
C LYS A 85 6.06 1.04 0.07
N VAL A 86 6.13 2.33 -0.27
CA VAL A 86 5.00 3.06 -0.87
C VAL A 86 4.61 2.45 -2.22
N SER A 87 5.59 2.04 -3.03
CA SER A 87 5.34 1.37 -4.32
C SER A 87 4.62 0.02 -4.15
N GLU A 88 5.07 -0.79 -3.18
CA GLU A 88 4.44 -2.07 -2.85
C GLU A 88 3.00 -1.88 -2.34
N MET A 89 2.80 -0.97 -1.39
CA MET A 89 1.46 -0.67 -0.84
C MET A 89 0.49 -0.18 -1.91
N SER A 90 0.97 0.69 -2.82
CA SER A 90 0.16 1.19 -3.94
C SER A 90 -0.21 0.06 -4.91
N THR A 91 0.72 -0.86 -5.17
CA THR A 91 0.49 -2.02 -6.03
C THR A 91 -0.55 -2.96 -5.42
N VAL A 92 -0.44 -3.23 -4.11
CA VAL A 92 -1.39 -4.09 -3.38
C VAL A 92 -2.78 -3.46 -3.36
N LEU A 93 -2.88 -2.16 -3.08
CA LEU A 93 -4.14 -1.43 -3.09
C LEU A 93 -4.84 -1.52 -4.45
N LEU A 94 -4.11 -1.23 -5.54
CA LEU A 94 -4.68 -1.32 -6.88
C LEU A 94 -5.13 -2.75 -7.20
N LYS A 95 -4.28 -3.75 -6.96
CA LYS A 95 -4.65 -5.16 -7.22
C LYS A 95 -5.88 -5.58 -6.43
N GLY A 96 -5.90 -5.34 -5.13
CA GLY A 96 -7.00 -5.72 -4.25
C GLY A 96 -8.31 -4.99 -4.55
N ALA A 97 -8.25 -3.74 -5.03
CA ALA A 97 -9.43 -2.99 -5.45
C ALA A 97 -10.01 -3.48 -6.80
N PHE A 98 -9.16 -3.89 -7.75
CA PHE A 98 -9.58 -4.29 -9.10
C PHE A 98 -9.83 -5.80 -9.27
N GLU A 99 -9.32 -6.63 -8.38
CA GLU A 99 -9.50 -8.09 -8.42
C GLU A 99 -10.97 -8.54 -8.37
N PRO A 100 -11.84 -7.97 -7.50
CA PRO A 100 -13.26 -8.31 -7.50
C PRO A 100 -13.94 -8.01 -8.84
N VAL A 101 -13.64 -6.86 -9.43
CA VAL A 101 -14.17 -6.45 -10.75
C VAL A 101 -13.72 -7.41 -11.85
N THR A 102 -12.44 -7.77 -11.85
CA THR A 102 -11.87 -8.73 -12.83
C THR A 102 -12.52 -10.10 -12.72
N THR A 103 -12.81 -10.53 -11.49
CA THR A 103 -13.52 -11.80 -11.23
C THR A 103 -14.95 -11.75 -11.75
N ARG A 104 -15.67 -10.64 -11.55
CA ARG A 104 -17.02 -10.44 -12.09
C ARG A 104 -17.06 -10.43 -13.61
N ALA A 105 -16.08 -9.79 -14.26
CA ALA A 105 -15.96 -9.79 -15.72
C ALA A 105 -15.81 -11.21 -16.30
N LYS A 106 -14.96 -12.04 -15.68
CA LYS A 106 -14.79 -13.46 -16.06
C LYS A 106 -16.08 -14.27 -15.87
N ALA A 107 -16.79 -14.05 -14.76
CA ALA A 107 -18.05 -14.73 -14.50
C ALA A 107 -19.16 -14.34 -15.49
N ALA A 108 -19.21 -13.08 -15.92
CA ALA A 108 -20.11 -12.61 -16.96
C ALA A 108 -19.83 -13.30 -18.31
N LEU A 109 -18.55 -13.36 -18.73
CA LEU A 109 -18.14 -14.08 -19.94
C LEU A 109 -18.54 -15.56 -19.90
N ASN A 110 -18.33 -16.24 -18.78
CA ASN A 110 -18.72 -17.64 -18.60
C ASN A 110 -20.25 -17.83 -18.63
N THR A 111 -21.02 -16.84 -18.19
CA THR A 111 -22.49 -16.89 -18.23
C THR A 111 -22.99 -16.76 -19.67
N VAL A 112 -22.43 -15.83 -20.44
CA VAL A 112 -22.73 -15.66 -21.87
C VAL A 112 -22.34 -16.92 -22.66
N ALA A 113 -21.15 -17.48 -22.41
CA ALA A 113 -20.68 -18.68 -23.09
C ALA A 113 -21.51 -19.94 -22.77
N LYS A 114 -22.15 -20.01 -21.61
CA LYS A 114 -23.08 -21.11 -21.25
C LYS A 114 -24.50 -20.91 -21.78
N ALA A 115 -24.84 -19.70 -22.20
CA ALA A 115 -26.14 -19.36 -22.77
C ALA A 115 -26.17 -19.47 -24.31
N ALA A 116 -25.00 -19.51 -24.95
CA ALA A 116 -24.80 -19.82 -26.37
C ALA A 116 -24.73 -21.33 -26.61
#